data_AF-A0A957VVT0-F1
#
_entry.id   AF-A0A957VVT0-F1
#
_cell.length_a   1.000
_cell.length_b   1.000
_cell.length_c   1.000
_cell.angle_alpha   90.00
_cell.angle_beta   90.00
_cell.angle_gamma   90.00
#
_symmetry.space_group_name_H-M   'P 1'
#
loop_
_entity.id
_entity.type
_entity.pdbx_description
1 polymer ?
#
loop_
_entity_poly.entity_id
_entity_poly.type
_entity_poly.pdbx_seq_one_letter_code
_entity_poly.pdbx_strand_id
1 'polypeptide(L)' 'MSLDQVVSMKSLLEAGVHFGHRTRRWNPKMKRFIFTERNGIHIIDLQQTMKRLDEAY' A
#
# COMPACT_ATOMS: atom_id res chain seq x y z
N MET A 1 20.21 9.89 -4.91
CA MET A 1 19.09 10.01 -5.88
C MET A 1 17.83 10.13 -5.06
N SER A 2 17.01 11.16 -5.27
CA SER A 2 15.71 11.27 -4.60
C SER A 2 14.72 10.29 -5.24
N LEU A 3 14.09 9.44 -4.43
CA LEU A 3 13.10 8.44 -4.84
C LEU A 3 11.85 9.06 -5.48
N ASP A 4 11.60 10.35 -5.25
CA ASP A 4 10.55 11.14 -5.90
C ASP A 4 10.59 11.09 -7.43
N GLN A 5 11.74 10.79 -8.03
CA GLN A 5 11.87 10.67 -9.50
C GLN A 5 11.62 9.24 -10.01
N VAL A 6 11.65 8.21 -9.14
CA VAL A 6 11.57 6.80 -9.55
C VAL A 6 10.18 6.21 -9.28
N VAL A 7 9.52 6.59 -8.18
CA VAL A 7 8.16 6.12 -7.84
C VAL A 7 7.36 7.27 -7.23
N SER A 8 6.22 7.62 -7.83
CA SER A 8 5.29 8.63 -7.31
C SER A 8 4.04 8.00 -6.69
N MET A 9 3.38 8.72 -5.77
CA MET A 9 2.08 8.32 -5.22
C MET A 9 1.04 8.06 -6.32
N LYS A 10 1.03 8.89 -7.38
CA LYS A 10 0.14 8.73 -8.53
C LYS A 10 0.41 7.40 -9.25
N SER A 11 1.66 7.08 -9.53
CA SER A 11 2.01 5.80 -10.17
C SER A 11 1.62 4.58 -9.33
N LEU A 12 1.75 4.64 -8.01
CA LEU A 12 1.31 3.56 -7.12
C LEU A 12 -0.22 3.39 -7.13
N LEU A 13 -0.96 4.50 -7.19
CA LEU A 13 -2.41 4.48 -7.27
C LEU A 13 -2.88 3.88 -8.60
N GLU A 14 -2.34 4.34 -9.72
CA GLU A 14 -2.68 3.88 -11.07
C GLU A 14 -2.28 2.41 -11.30
N ALA A 15 -1.16 1.97 -10.71
CA ALA A 15 -0.73 0.57 -10.76
C ALA A 15 -1.58 -0.36 -9.87
N GLY A 16 -2.47 0.18 -9.02
CA GLY A 16 -3.38 -0.62 -8.19
C GLY A 16 -2.71 -1.34 -7.02
N VAL A 17 -1.51 -0.93 -6.61
CA VAL A 17 -0.73 -1.62 -5.54
C VAL A 17 -1.36 -1.52 -4.14
N HIS A 18 -2.35 -0.64 -3.97
CA HIS A 18 -3.11 -0.48 -2.73
C HIS A 18 -4.17 -1.56 -2.53
N PHE A 19 -4.49 -2.37 -3.54
CA PHE A 19 -5.45 -3.46 -3.37
C PHE A 19 -4.81 -4.63 -2.62
N GLY A 20 -5.29 -4.85 -1.39
CA GLY A 20 -4.92 -5.97 -0.56
C GLY A 20 -5.80 -7.20 -0.78
N HIS A 21 -5.77 -8.10 0.20
CA HIS A 21 -6.57 -9.32 0.17
C HIS A 21 -8.03 -9.07 0.58
N ARG A 22 -8.89 -10.06 0.29
CA ARG A 22 -10.27 -10.08 0.79
C ARG A 22 -10.28 -10.15 2.32
N THR A 23 -11.22 -9.45 2.97
CA THR A 23 -11.40 -9.41 4.44
C THR A 23 -11.61 -10.79 5.07
N ARG A 24 -12.09 -11.77 4.29
CA ARG A 24 -12.29 -13.16 4.74
C ARG A 24 -11.02 -14.02 4.74
N ARG A 25 -9.99 -13.66 3.96
CA ARG A 25 -8.76 -14.46 3.82
C ARG A 25 -7.55 -13.53 3.70
N TRP A 26 -7.03 -13.13 4.84
CA TRP A 26 -5.87 -12.24 4.97
C TRP A 26 -5.04 -12.64 6.20
N ASN A 27 -3.81 -12.11 6.30
CA ASN A 27 -2.94 -12.34 7.45
C ASN A 27 -3.12 -11.23 8.49
N PRO A 28 -3.55 -11.54 9.73
CA PRO A 28 -3.76 -10.54 10.79
C PRO A 28 -2.57 -9.62 11.06
N LYS A 29 -1.34 -10.08 10.80
CA LYS A 29 -0.12 -9.25 10.93
C LYS A 29 -0.10 -8.05 9.98
N MET A 30 -0.94 -8.05 8.95
CA MET A 30 -1.06 -6.94 8.00
C MET A 30 -1.91 -5.78 8.52
N LYS A 31 -2.58 -5.92 9.69
CA LYS A 31 -3.54 -4.91 10.19
C LYS A 31 -2.98 -3.49 10.25
N ARG A 32 -1.71 -3.35 10.64
CA ARG A 32 -1.01 -2.05 10.76
C ARG A 32 -0.69 -1.34 9.44
N PHE A 33 -0.88 -2.03 8.31
CA PHE A 33 -0.65 -1.49 6.96
C PHE A 33 -1.97 -1.25 6.21
N ILE A 34 -3.11 -1.62 6.79
CA ILE A 34 -4.43 -1.47 6.18
C ILE A 34 -4.95 -0.06 6.51
N PHE A 35 -5.23 0.72 5.48
CA PHE A 35 -5.86 2.02 5.58
C PHE A 35 -7.36 1.90 5.84
N THR A 36 -8.06 1.09 5.05
CA THR A 36 -9.50 0.87 5.19
C THR A 36 -9.93 -0.44 4.50
N GLU A 37 -11.21 -0.75 4.51
CA GLU A 37 -11.82 -1.78 3.69
C GLU A 37 -12.91 -1.20 2.79
N ARG A 38 -13.00 -1.72 1.56
CA ARG A 38 -14.05 -1.34 0.60
C ARG A 38 -14.51 -2.58 -0.15
N ASN A 39 -15.81 -2.85 -0.15
CA ASN A 39 -16.41 -3.99 -0.84
C ASN A 39 -15.73 -5.35 -0.48
N GLY A 40 -15.35 -5.52 0.79
CA GLY A 40 -14.70 -6.74 1.27
C GLY A 40 -13.23 -6.90 0.83
N ILE A 41 -12.58 -5.85 0.32
CA ILE A 41 -11.15 -5.80 0.01
C ILE A 41 -10.46 -4.84 0.97
N HIS A 42 -9.35 -5.27 1.56
CA HIS A 42 -8.49 -4.37 2.33
C HIS A 42 -7.74 -3.42 1.40
N ILE A 43 -7.74 -2.14 1.73
CA ILE A 43 -6.97 -1.10 1.06
C ILE A 43 -5.73 -0.82 1.89
N ILE A 44 -4.55 -0.95 1.28
CA ILE A 44 -3.25 -0.73 1.90
C ILE A 44 -2.93 0.77 1.89
N ASP A 45 -2.32 1.25 2.98
CA ASP A 45 -1.87 2.62 3.12
C ASP A 45 -0.65 2.92 2.23
N LEU A 46 -0.88 3.67 1.14
CA LEU A 46 0.19 4.07 0.23
C LEU A 46 1.16 5.10 0.80
N GLN A 47 0.75 5.92 1.79
CA GLN A 47 1.69 6.82 2.46
C GLN A 47 2.71 6.01 3.26
N GLN A 48 2.22 4.97 3.97
CA GLN A 48 3.12 4.06 4.67
C GLN A 48 4.00 3.26 3.70
N THR A 49 3.46 2.84 2.55
CA THR A 49 4.26 2.17 1.50
C THR A 49 5.37 3.06 0.98
N MET A 50 5.10 4.33 0.64
CA MET A 50 6.12 5.28 0.17
C MET A 50 7.27 5.41 1.18
N LYS A 51 6.96 5.67 2.45
CA LYS A 51 7.98 5.78 3.50
C LYS A 51 8.84 4.51 3.61
N ARG A 52 8.23 3.33 3.51
CA ARG A 52 8.94 2.05 3.60
C ARG A 52 9.76 1.73 2.36
N LEU A 53 9.31 2.16 1.18
CA LEU A 53 10.09 2.07 -0.04
C LEU A 53 11.35 2.92 0.07
N ASP A 54 11.24 4.11 0.66
CA ASP A 54 12.39 4.98 0.90
C ASP A 54 13.37 4.40 1.92
N GLU A 55 12.87 3.74 2.97
CA GLU A 55 13.71 3.05 3.97
C GLU A 55 14.40 1.79 3.43
N ALA A 56 13.86 1.16 2.39
CA ALA A 56 14.35 -0.12 1.87
C ALA A 56 15.38 0.01 0.73
N TYR A 57 15.51 1.19 0.14
CA TYR A 57 16.42 1.51 -0.97
C TYR A 57 17.77 2.04 -0.47
#